data_AF-A0A7C6TI95-F1
#
_entry.id   AF-A0A7C6TI95-F1
#
_cell.length_a   1.000
_cell.length_b   1.000
_cell.length_c   1.000
_cell.angle_alpha   90.00
_cell.angle_beta   90.00
_cell.angle_gamma   90.00
#
_symmetry.space_group_name_H-M   'P 1'
#
loop_
_entity.id
_entity.type
_entity.pdbx_description
1 polymer ?
#
loop_
_entity_poly.entity_id
_entity_poly.type
_entity_poly.pdbx_seq_one_letter_code
_entity_poly.pdbx_strand_id
1 'polypeptide(L)'
;MGVQTGLAGTASASVPPLTVSGAGSPAFGDLATVRAMSTGEFAPTIAFDTEFTYLPDGSRRIDSYQFSVFDPEDPAWRFEIVLLPLVDERLAVEDSLAVVVRESGLWRAAGLPDPKGVPRRDFWVDGDYRASMAALFKHHSVKIVLAGQYLPADLTAFARPARQRRDGRYDDIMRRVTSASGGLVSLKPIRMIARPGSHGTGERWLPLSITVRDAMGQSAPGQKSLAVLGAVCGVPKLGIGDSIEDMTRMRRERLVEYLDYGVNDAVIVLEYLTALWGVDAVPAVTLSGGGAHALRAGIKEYWGIAGASNAEFMARFQGLVRVNDGKAADDDGLSFYSVRSLTPVDGDANQAHSAYKKAFHGGWNSCLRVGHFPTQTYDHDIQSAYPSAMAAIVDVDFENGCIEEVIKDR
;
A
#
# COMPACT_ATOMS: atom_id res chain seq x y z
N MET A 1 11.31 -24.90 33.27
CA MET A 1 12.06 -23.63 33.29
C MET A 1 11.30 -22.65 32.43
N GLY A 2 10.49 -21.79 33.08
CA GLY A 2 9.59 -20.85 32.41
C GLY A 2 10.36 -19.61 31.97
N VAL A 3 10.22 -19.27 30.69
CA VAL A 3 10.77 -18.03 30.11
C VAL A 3 9.85 -16.89 30.51
N GLN A 4 10.31 -16.01 31.40
CA GLN A 4 9.71 -14.71 31.63
C GLN A 4 10.15 -13.78 30.48
N THR A 5 9.24 -13.48 29.56
CA THR A 5 9.40 -12.36 28.63
C THR A 5 9.02 -11.07 29.37
N GLY A 6 10.01 -10.25 29.72
CA GLY A 6 9.76 -8.89 30.17
C GLY A 6 9.25 -8.06 28.99
N LEU A 7 7.98 -7.66 29.04
CA LEU A 7 7.34 -6.76 28.09
C LEU A 7 7.05 -5.45 28.82
N ALA A 8 7.68 -4.37 28.38
CA ALA A 8 7.23 -3.01 28.63
C ALA A 8 6.52 -2.55 27.36
N GLY A 9 5.19 -2.63 27.35
CA GLY A 9 4.36 -1.99 26.34
C GLY A 9 3.78 -0.72 26.94
N THR A 10 4.11 0.44 26.39
CA THR A 10 3.46 1.71 26.72
C THR A 10 2.40 1.99 25.67
N ALA A 11 1.13 2.09 26.08
CA ALA A 11 0.08 2.59 25.21
C ALA A 11 0.23 4.11 25.10
N SER A 12 0.46 4.60 23.89
CA SER A 12 0.55 6.04 23.60
C SER A 12 -0.77 6.51 23.02
N ALA A 13 -1.27 7.67 23.47
CA ALA A 13 -2.48 8.26 22.91
C ALA A 13 -2.26 8.59 21.43
N SER A 14 -3.23 8.28 20.56
CA SER A 14 -3.20 8.69 19.16
C SER A 14 -3.33 10.20 19.04
N VAL A 15 -2.74 10.76 17.97
CA VAL A 15 -3.07 12.14 17.63
C VAL A 15 -4.52 12.09 17.14
N PRO A 16 -5.47 12.83 17.75
CA PRO A 16 -6.82 12.85 17.23
C PRO A 16 -6.77 13.24 15.76
N PRO A 17 -7.52 12.56 14.86
CA PRO A 17 -7.46 12.82 13.43
C PRO A 17 -7.63 14.32 13.20
N LEU A 18 -6.81 14.89 12.31
CA LEU A 18 -6.85 16.31 11.96
C LEU A 18 -8.27 16.71 11.57
N THR A 19 -8.98 17.25 12.55
CA THR A 19 -10.20 17.99 12.34
C THR A 19 -9.75 19.31 11.74
N VAL A 20 -9.77 19.39 10.42
CA VAL A 20 -9.62 20.67 9.72
C VAL A 20 -10.81 21.53 10.17
N SER A 21 -10.52 22.39 11.14
CA SER A 21 -11.31 23.53 11.64
C SER A 21 -12.83 23.42 11.51
N GLY A 22 -13.49 23.11 12.63
CA GLY A 22 -14.93 23.26 12.84
C GLY A 22 -15.58 21.95 13.22
N ALA A 23 -16.14 21.88 14.43
CA ALA A 23 -17.05 20.81 14.82
C ALA A 23 -18.19 20.73 13.79
N GLY A 24 -18.12 19.76 12.87
CA GLY A 24 -19.10 19.56 11.79
C GLY A 24 -18.53 19.42 10.37
N SER A 25 -17.24 19.67 10.12
CA SER A 25 -16.62 19.41 8.81
C SER A 25 -16.26 17.92 8.66
N PRO A 26 -16.57 17.27 7.52
CA PRO A 26 -16.17 15.88 7.27
C PRO A 26 -14.65 15.73 7.27
N ALA A 27 -14.11 14.62 7.79
CA ALA A 27 -12.69 14.33 7.69
C ALA A 27 -12.28 14.19 6.22
N PHE A 28 -10.98 14.33 5.89
CA PHE A 28 -10.53 14.23 4.50
C PHE A 28 -10.93 12.90 3.84
N GLY A 29 -10.80 11.78 4.57
CA GLY A 29 -11.27 10.47 4.14
C GLY A 29 -12.78 10.36 3.91
N ASP A 30 -13.58 11.27 4.46
CA ASP A 30 -15.03 11.29 4.30
C ASP A 30 -15.50 11.97 3.02
N LEU A 31 -14.60 12.69 2.33
CA LEU A 31 -14.92 13.30 1.05
C LEU A 31 -15.36 12.24 0.04
N ALA A 32 -16.47 12.50 -0.67
CA ALA A 32 -17.05 11.54 -1.61
C ALA A 32 -16.04 11.07 -2.68
N THR A 33 -15.17 11.98 -3.14
CA THR A 33 -14.08 11.67 -4.07
C THR A 33 -13.06 10.71 -3.47
N VAL A 34 -12.68 10.90 -2.21
CA VAL A 34 -11.73 10.03 -1.51
C VAL A 34 -12.35 8.66 -1.25
N ARG A 35 -13.60 8.60 -0.80
CA ARG A 35 -14.35 7.34 -0.66
C ARG A 35 -14.48 6.58 -1.98
N ALA A 36 -14.73 7.27 -3.10
CA ALA A 36 -14.81 6.65 -4.40
C ALA A 36 -13.46 6.08 -4.89
N MET A 37 -12.33 6.66 -4.45
CA MET A 37 -10.99 6.15 -4.74
C MET A 37 -10.59 4.97 -3.85
N SER A 38 -11.24 4.79 -2.71
CA SER A 38 -10.98 3.69 -1.77
C SER A 38 -11.31 2.34 -2.39
N THR A 39 -10.75 1.28 -1.80
CA THR A 39 -11.08 -0.10 -2.17
C THR A 39 -12.46 -0.54 -1.68
N GLY A 40 -13.02 0.17 -0.69
CA GLY A 40 -14.24 -0.24 0.02
C GLY A 40 -14.04 -1.43 0.97
N GLU A 41 -12.80 -1.93 1.09
CA GLU A 41 -12.43 -2.98 2.03
C GLU A 41 -11.88 -2.36 3.32
N PHE A 42 -12.09 -3.06 4.45
CA PHE A 42 -11.57 -2.67 5.75
C PHE A 42 -10.74 -3.80 6.34
N ALA A 43 -9.54 -3.45 6.82
CA ALA A 43 -8.64 -4.34 7.53
C ALA A 43 -7.67 -3.51 8.39
N PRO A 44 -7.33 -3.98 9.61
CA PRO A 44 -6.34 -3.35 10.48
C PRO A 44 -5.06 -2.98 9.74
N THR A 45 -4.67 -1.70 9.84
CA THR A 45 -3.41 -1.22 9.27
C THR A 45 -2.29 -1.32 10.30
N ILE A 46 -1.29 -2.15 9.97
CA ILE A 46 -0.04 -2.25 10.70
C ILE A 46 1.02 -1.51 9.89
N ALA A 47 1.40 -0.33 10.35
CA ALA A 47 2.54 0.38 9.81
C ALA A 47 3.86 -0.27 10.28
N PHE A 48 4.89 -0.19 9.46
CA PHE A 48 6.13 -0.93 9.60
C PHE A 48 7.33 -0.11 9.13
N ASP A 49 8.41 -0.20 9.89
CA ASP A 49 9.71 0.39 9.62
C ASP A 49 10.84 -0.50 10.18
N THR A 50 12.09 -0.25 9.76
CA THR A 50 13.28 -0.94 10.29
C THR A 50 14.46 -0.03 10.51
N GLU A 51 15.23 -0.33 11.56
CA GLU A 51 16.53 0.30 11.80
C GLU A 51 17.65 -0.70 11.62
N PHE A 52 18.74 -0.26 10.98
CA PHE A 52 19.87 -1.10 10.64
C PHE A 52 21.18 -0.32 10.56
N THR A 53 22.28 -1.05 10.65
CA THR A 53 23.63 -0.52 10.51
C THR A 53 24.35 -1.22 9.36
N TYR A 54 25.01 -0.45 8.49
CA TYR A 54 25.87 -1.00 7.45
C TYR A 54 27.17 -1.50 8.06
N LEU A 55 27.51 -2.75 7.75
CA LEU A 55 28.78 -3.36 8.10
C LEU A 55 29.84 -3.00 7.04
N PRO A 56 31.16 -3.10 7.36
CA PRO A 56 32.23 -2.75 6.43
C PRO A 56 32.22 -3.54 5.10
N ASP A 57 31.60 -4.71 5.08
CA ASP A 57 31.42 -5.54 3.89
C ASP A 57 30.21 -5.14 3.03
N GLY A 58 29.51 -4.08 3.40
CA GLY A 58 28.30 -3.57 2.73
C GLY A 58 27.02 -4.33 3.10
N SER A 59 27.10 -5.36 3.95
CA SER A 59 25.91 -6.04 4.47
C SER A 59 25.21 -5.18 5.54
N ARG A 60 23.96 -5.50 5.84
CA ARG A 60 23.17 -4.81 6.88
C ARG A 60 22.96 -5.72 8.07
N ARG A 61 23.38 -5.26 9.25
CA ARG A 61 22.87 -5.74 10.54
C ARG A 61 21.54 -5.08 10.81
N ILE A 62 20.48 -5.86 11.03
CA ILE A 62 19.17 -5.30 11.38
C ILE A 62 19.12 -5.12 12.90
N ASP A 63 18.98 -3.87 13.34
CA ASP A 63 18.99 -3.50 14.75
C ASP A 63 17.59 -3.60 15.36
N SER A 64 16.53 -3.33 14.62
CA SER A 64 15.14 -3.56 15.05
C SER A 64 14.11 -3.56 13.93
N TYR A 65 12.91 -4.03 14.28
CA TYR A 65 11.70 -3.96 13.46
C TYR A 65 10.62 -3.25 14.25
N GLN A 66 10.01 -2.21 13.69
CA GLN A 66 9.06 -1.35 14.40
C GLN A 66 7.70 -1.43 13.75
N PHE A 67 6.67 -1.47 14.59
CA PHE A 67 5.30 -1.55 14.14
C PHE A 67 4.43 -0.55 14.91
N SER A 68 3.47 0.03 14.20
CA SER A 68 2.41 0.83 14.80
C SER A 68 1.05 0.37 14.30
N VAL A 69 0.09 0.21 15.19
CA VAL A 69 -1.28 -0.20 14.87
C VAL A 69 -2.26 0.38 15.89
N PHE A 70 -3.43 0.82 15.44
CA PHE A 70 -4.48 1.27 16.37
C PHE A 70 -4.99 0.12 17.23
N ASP A 71 -5.42 0.44 18.45
CA ASP A 71 -6.14 -0.52 19.27
C ASP A 71 -7.48 -0.85 18.58
N PRO A 72 -7.75 -2.15 18.32
CA PRO A 72 -8.98 -2.55 17.66
C PRO A 72 -10.26 -2.28 18.47
N GLU A 73 -10.16 -2.07 19.78
CA GLU A 73 -11.28 -1.73 20.65
C GLU A 73 -11.46 -0.20 20.80
N ASP A 74 -10.36 0.57 20.73
CA ASP A 74 -10.39 2.03 20.83
C ASP A 74 -9.30 2.70 19.95
N PRO A 75 -9.64 3.20 18.75
CA PRO A 75 -8.68 3.82 17.85
C PRO A 75 -8.12 5.17 18.36
N ALA A 76 -8.57 5.66 19.52
CA ALA A 76 -7.90 6.75 20.23
C ALA A 76 -6.54 6.34 20.84
N TRP A 77 -6.22 5.04 20.83
CA TRP A 77 -4.95 4.50 21.28
C TRP A 77 -4.28 3.71 20.17
N ARG A 78 -2.95 3.68 20.21
CA ARG A 78 -2.14 2.85 19.31
C ARG A 78 -1.12 2.04 20.10
N PHE A 79 -0.82 0.87 19.58
CA PHE A 79 0.30 0.03 20.02
C PHE A 79 1.54 0.37 19.21
N GLU A 80 2.62 0.66 19.91
CA GLU A 80 3.97 0.86 19.37
C GLU A 80 4.82 -0.34 19.78
N ILE A 81 5.20 -1.18 18.81
CA ILE A 81 5.85 -2.46 19.07
C ILE A 81 7.20 -2.48 18.37
N VAL A 82 8.27 -2.56 19.16
CA VAL A 82 9.64 -2.68 18.65
C VAL A 82 10.17 -4.07 18.95
N LEU A 83 10.52 -4.82 17.91
CA LEU A 83 11.17 -6.12 18.02
C LEU A 83 12.67 -5.96 17.87
N LEU A 84 13.40 -6.36 18.91
CA LEU A 84 14.85 -6.34 18.95
C LEU A 84 15.39 -7.76 18.70
N PRO A 85 16.08 -8.02 17.57
CA PRO A 85 16.75 -9.29 17.35
C PRO A 85 17.76 -9.58 18.48
N LEU A 86 17.72 -10.80 19.01
CA LEU A 86 18.65 -11.30 20.04
C LEU A 86 19.93 -11.88 19.44
N VAL A 87 19.88 -12.25 18.17
CA VAL A 87 20.98 -12.78 17.37
C VAL A 87 21.01 -12.05 16.04
N ASP A 88 22.14 -12.12 15.33
CA ASP A 88 22.34 -11.49 14.02
C ASP A 88 21.65 -12.29 12.89
N GLU A 89 20.37 -12.62 13.12
CA GLU A 89 19.49 -13.29 12.16
C GLU A 89 18.27 -12.41 11.89
N ARG A 90 17.86 -12.38 10.62
CA ARG A 90 16.66 -11.65 10.19
C ARG A 90 15.42 -12.35 10.72
N LEU A 91 14.47 -11.59 11.25
CA LEU A 91 13.17 -12.15 11.66
C LEU A 91 12.35 -12.59 10.43
N ALA A 92 11.35 -13.43 10.64
CA ALA A 92 10.35 -13.74 9.62
C ALA A 92 9.22 -12.73 9.72
N VAL A 93 8.64 -12.36 8.58
CA VAL A 93 7.51 -11.43 8.54
C VAL A 93 6.35 -12.00 9.36
N GLU A 94 6.00 -13.26 9.12
CA GLU A 94 4.88 -13.92 9.78
C GLU A 94 5.07 -14.02 11.29
N ASP A 95 6.30 -14.29 11.76
CA ASP A 95 6.59 -14.38 13.19
C ASP A 95 6.54 -13.00 13.85
N SER A 96 7.02 -11.96 13.16
CA SER A 96 6.97 -10.58 13.65
C SER A 96 5.51 -10.10 13.76
N LEU A 97 4.72 -10.34 12.71
CA LEU A 97 3.29 -10.02 12.71
C LEU A 97 2.50 -10.84 13.71
N ALA A 98 2.89 -12.08 14.01
CA ALA A 98 2.27 -12.85 15.08
C ALA A 98 2.46 -12.21 16.45
N VAL A 99 3.61 -11.59 16.70
CA VAL A 99 3.82 -10.78 17.91
C VAL A 99 2.90 -9.56 17.90
N VAL A 100 2.85 -8.80 16.79
CA VAL A 100 1.96 -7.63 16.68
C VAL A 100 0.51 -8.02 16.94
N VAL A 101 0.02 -9.07 16.27
CA VAL A 101 -1.36 -9.57 16.42
C VAL A 101 -1.66 -9.99 17.85
N ARG A 102 -0.71 -10.63 18.55
CA ARG A 102 -0.86 -11.05 19.95
C ARG A 102 -0.96 -9.84 20.89
N GLU A 103 0.00 -8.92 20.80
CA GLU A 103 0.12 -7.80 21.75
C GLU A 103 -0.98 -6.75 21.54
N SER A 104 -1.34 -6.45 20.29
CA SER A 104 -2.41 -5.49 19.97
C SER A 104 -3.82 -6.03 20.19
N GLY A 105 -3.98 -7.32 20.50
CA GLY A 105 -5.29 -7.94 20.65
C GLY A 105 -6.05 -8.18 19.34
N LEU A 106 -5.47 -7.89 18.17
CA LEU A 106 -6.10 -8.10 16.85
C LEU A 106 -6.65 -9.51 16.63
N TRP A 107 -6.07 -10.52 17.27
CA TRP A 107 -6.59 -11.88 17.20
C TRP A 107 -8.04 -11.98 17.74
N ARG A 108 -8.40 -11.21 18.78
CA ARG A 108 -9.77 -11.17 19.31
C ARG A 108 -10.71 -10.50 18.34
N ALA A 109 -10.30 -9.37 17.77
CA ALA A 109 -11.06 -8.65 16.75
C ALA A 109 -11.29 -9.50 15.49
N ALA A 110 -10.32 -10.35 15.14
CA ALA A 110 -10.45 -11.34 14.08
C ALA A 110 -11.28 -12.59 14.46
N GLY A 111 -11.81 -12.66 15.69
CA GLY A 111 -12.62 -13.79 16.18
C GLY A 111 -11.83 -15.07 16.43
N LEU A 112 -10.52 -14.98 16.64
CA LEU A 112 -9.69 -16.14 16.94
C LEU A 112 -9.84 -16.55 18.41
N PRO A 113 -9.75 -17.86 18.72
CA PRO A 113 -9.88 -18.36 20.08
C PRO A 113 -8.60 -18.20 20.92
N ASP A 114 -7.45 -17.95 20.28
CA ASP A 114 -6.13 -17.89 20.92
C ASP A 114 -5.20 -17.02 20.07
N PRO A 115 -4.31 -16.21 20.66
CA PRO A 115 -3.34 -15.40 19.93
C PRO A 115 -2.36 -16.21 19.06
N LYS A 116 -2.17 -17.50 19.36
CA LYS A 116 -1.36 -18.42 18.55
C LYS A 116 -2.08 -18.93 17.30
N GLY A 117 -3.35 -18.54 17.12
CA GLY A 117 -4.21 -19.00 16.05
C GLY A 117 -4.97 -20.28 16.39
N VAL A 118 -5.41 -21.00 15.36
CA VAL A 118 -6.31 -22.15 15.50
C VAL A 118 -5.54 -23.46 15.60
N PRO A 119 -6.00 -24.42 16.43
CA PRO A 119 -5.44 -25.77 16.46
C PRO A 119 -5.49 -26.43 15.09
N ARG A 120 -4.38 -27.08 14.68
CA ARG A 120 -4.29 -27.75 13.38
C ARG A 120 -5.42 -28.76 13.16
N ARG A 121 -5.79 -29.53 14.18
CA ARG A 121 -6.84 -30.54 14.12
C ARG A 121 -8.22 -29.99 13.74
N ASP A 122 -8.47 -28.69 13.91
CA ASP A 122 -9.79 -28.09 13.71
C ASP A 122 -10.06 -27.75 12.23
N PHE A 123 -9.01 -27.68 11.39
CA PHE A 123 -9.14 -27.36 9.95
C PHE A 123 -8.40 -28.35 9.03
N TRP A 124 -7.51 -29.17 9.56
CA TRP A 124 -6.65 -30.04 8.77
C TRP A 124 -7.41 -31.25 8.24
N VAL A 125 -7.29 -31.48 6.94
CA VAL A 125 -7.84 -32.64 6.23
C VAL A 125 -6.67 -33.52 5.79
N ASP A 126 -6.60 -34.73 6.31
CA ASP A 126 -5.51 -35.65 6.00
C ASP A 126 -5.47 -35.99 4.50
N GLY A 127 -4.28 -35.89 3.92
CA GLY A 127 -4.06 -36.11 2.48
C GLY A 127 -4.44 -34.94 1.56
N ASP A 128 -5.11 -33.88 2.06
CA ASP A 128 -5.51 -32.73 1.25
C ASP A 128 -5.03 -31.39 1.84
N TYR A 129 -3.79 -31.03 1.51
CA TYR A 129 -3.20 -29.76 1.89
C TYR A 129 -3.96 -28.56 1.32
N ARG A 130 -4.46 -28.65 0.08
CA ARG A 130 -5.11 -27.51 -0.59
C ARG A 130 -6.45 -27.20 0.06
N ALA A 131 -7.25 -28.23 0.36
CA ALA A 131 -8.48 -28.08 1.11
C ALA A 131 -8.22 -27.55 2.53
N SER A 132 -7.21 -28.09 3.23
CA SER A 132 -6.81 -27.61 4.55
C SER A 132 -6.47 -26.11 4.55
N MET A 133 -5.69 -25.65 3.56
CA MET A 133 -5.31 -24.24 3.45
C MET A 133 -6.48 -23.36 3.04
N ALA A 134 -7.36 -23.85 2.15
CA ALA A 134 -8.57 -23.12 1.79
C ALA A 134 -9.49 -22.94 3.00
N ALA A 135 -9.71 -24.00 3.79
CA ALA A 135 -10.51 -23.94 5.01
C ALA A 135 -9.91 -22.97 6.04
N LEU A 136 -8.61 -23.10 6.33
CA LEU A 136 -7.90 -22.25 7.27
C LEU A 136 -8.05 -20.75 6.94
N PHE A 137 -7.73 -20.36 5.71
CA PHE A 137 -7.80 -18.94 5.31
C PHE A 137 -9.23 -18.43 5.14
N LYS A 138 -10.19 -19.29 4.76
CA LYS A 138 -11.58 -18.89 4.59
C LYS A 138 -12.23 -18.54 5.93
N HIS A 139 -11.92 -19.29 6.98
CA HIS A 139 -12.63 -19.19 8.26
C HIS A 139 -11.85 -18.49 9.38
N HIS A 140 -10.53 -18.42 9.28
CA HIS A 140 -9.70 -17.98 10.41
C HIS A 140 -8.65 -16.92 10.03
N SER A 141 -8.66 -16.39 8.81
CA SER A 141 -7.63 -15.42 8.39
C SER A 141 -7.73 -14.09 9.14
N VAL A 142 -6.59 -13.66 9.70
CA VAL A 142 -6.41 -12.27 10.13
C VAL A 142 -6.02 -11.46 8.90
N LYS A 143 -6.93 -10.63 8.42
CA LYS A 143 -6.68 -9.70 7.31
C LYS A 143 -5.98 -8.47 7.86
N ILE A 144 -4.87 -8.09 7.25
CA ILE A 144 -4.11 -6.90 7.66
C ILE A 144 -3.62 -6.13 6.44
N VAL A 145 -3.46 -4.83 6.59
CA VAL A 145 -2.64 -4.01 5.71
C VAL A 145 -1.27 -3.87 6.37
N LEU A 146 -0.21 -4.31 5.70
CA LEU A 146 1.17 -3.98 6.09
C LEU A 146 1.58 -2.74 5.30
N ALA A 147 1.72 -1.62 5.99
CA ALA A 147 2.06 -0.34 5.40
C ALA A 147 3.47 0.10 5.80
N GLY A 148 4.18 0.78 4.92
CA GLY A 148 5.44 1.45 5.29
C GLY A 148 5.75 2.54 4.28
N GLN A 149 6.91 3.16 4.44
CA GLN A 149 7.41 4.17 3.53
C GLN A 149 8.68 3.66 2.87
N TYR A 150 8.72 3.67 1.53
CA TYR A 150 9.90 3.17 0.81
C TYR A 150 10.29 1.75 1.25
N LEU A 151 9.28 0.87 1.19
CA LEU A 151 9.38 -0.54 1.58
C LEU A 151 10.49 -1.36 0.90
N PRO A 152 11.11 -0.99 -0.25
CA PRO A 152 12.33 -1.65 -0.68
C PRO A 152 13.42 -1.74 0.40
N ALA A 153 13.57 -0.71 1.25
CA ALA A 153 14.54 -0.71 2.33
C ALA A 153 14.16 -1.68 3.46
N ASP A 154 12.89 -1.65 3.88
CA ASP A 154 12.44 -2.34 5.10
C ASP A 154 11.99 -3.78 4.86
N LEU A 155 11.29 -4.07 3.77
CA LEU A 155 10.88 -5.46 3.49
C LEU A 155 12.09 -6.35 3.21
N THR A 156 13.17 -5.77 2.67
CA THR A 156 14.43 -6.51 2.52
C THR A 156 15.10 -6.80 3.86
N ALA A 157 14.69 -6.13 4.96
CA ALA A 157 15.11 -6.52 6.32
C ALA A 157 14.65 -7.95 6.67
N PHE A 158 13.55 -8.42 6.08
CA PHE A 158 13.03 -9.78 6.22
C PHE A 158 13.56 -10.76 5.16
N ALA A 159 14.34 -10.31 4.18
CA ALA A 159 14.85 -11.18 3.13
C ALA A 159 15.76 -12.26 3.73
N ARG A 160 15.27 -13.50 3.75
CA ARG A 160 16.03 -14.65 4.25
C ARG A 160 16.60 -15.43 3.07
N PRO A 161 17.80 -16.05 3.22
CA PRO A 161 18.29 -16.98 2.21
C PRO A 161 17.26 -18.08 1.97
N ALA A 162 17.00 -18.32 0.69
CA ALA A 162 16.10 -19.30 0.10
C ALA A 162 15.90 -20.59 0.93
N ARG A 163 14.86 -20.65 1.78
CA ARG A 163 14.33 -21.96 2.21
C ARG A 163 13.35 -22.42 1.15
N GLN A 164 13.87 -23.17 0.18
CA GLN A 164 13.04 -23.83 -0.82
C GLN A 164 12.09 -24.77 -0.07
N ARG A 165 10.77 -24.54 -0.19
CA ARG A 165 9.80 -25.56 0.20
C ARG A 165 10.05 -26.82 -0.63
N ARG A 166 9.62 -27.98 -0.14
CA ARG A 166 9.68 -29.24 -0.90
C ARG A 166 8.98 -29.17 -2.27
N ASP A 167 8.07 -28.21 -2.45
CA ASP A 167 7.35 -27.92 -3.71
C ASP A 167 8.05 -26.88 -4.61
N GLY A 168 9.27 -26.46 -4.28
CA GLY A 168 10.06 -25.51 -5.05
C GLY A 168 9.76 -24.03 -4.80
N ARG A 169 8.76 -23.70 -3.95
CA ARG A 169 8.36 -22.31 -3.68
C ARG A 169 9.16 -21.69 -2.53
N TYR A 170 9.41 -20.38 -2.63
CA TYR A 170 10.02 -19.59 -1.58
C TYR A 170 8.95 -18.96 -0.67
N ASP A 171 9.13 -19.06 0.64
CA ASP A 171 8.37 -18.27 1.62
C ASP A 171 9.10 -16.95 1.90
N ASP A 172 9.09 -16.07 0.91
CA ASP A 172 9.66 -14.73 1.01
C ASP A 172 8.61 -13.70 0.57
N ILE A 173 8.42 -12.65 1.37
CA ILE A 173 7.50 -11.56 1.07
C ILE A 173 7.95 -10.76 -0.16
N MET A 174 9.26 -10.65 -0.39
CA MET A 174 9.84 -9.85 -1.49
C MET A 174 9.44 -10.37 -2.87
N ARG A 175 9.20 -11.68 -3.00
CA ARG A 175 8.74 -12.31 -4.25
C ARG A 175 7.24 -12.18 -4.50
N ARG A 176 6.50 -11.58 -3.55
CA ARG A 176 5.03 -11.45 -3.60
C ARG A 176 4.57 -9.99 -3.66
N VAL A 177 5.52 -9.07 -3.73
CA VAL A 177 5.31 -7.63 -3.92
C VAL A 177 5.87 -7.20 -5.28
N THR A 178 5.43 -6.04 -5.75
CA THR A 178 5.87 -5.44 -7.01
C THR A 178 6.08 -3.95 -6.83
N SER A 179 6.88 -3.33 -7.71
CA SER A 179 7.14 -1.89 -7.66
C SER A 179 5.94 -1.10 -8.17
N ALA A 180 5.55 -0.06 -7.42
CA ALA A 180 4.56 0.93 -7.85
C ALA A 180 4.87 2.29 -7.23
N SER A 181 4.86 3.35 -8.05
CA SER A 181 5.10 4.74 -7.61
C SER A 181 6.39 4.99 -6.81
N GLY A 182 7.40 4.12 -6.98
CA GLY A 182 8.69 4.17 -6.28
C GLY A 182 8.77 3.34 -4.98
N GLY A 183 7.66 2.72 -4.56
CA GLY A 183 7.58 1.84 -3.39
C GLY A 183 7.20 0.40 -3.74
N LEU A 184 6.89 -0.44 -2.73
CA LEU A 184 6.45 -1.83 -2.93
C LEU A 184 5.00 -2.07 -2.51
N VAL A 185 4.27 -2.83 -3.33
CA VAL A 185 2.84 -3.12 -3.11
C VAL A 185 2.52 -4.58 -3.45
N SER A 186 1.47 -5.12 -2.83
CA SER A 186 0.90 -6.41 -3.27
C SER A 186 -0.38 -6.19 -4.08
N LEU A 187 -0.48 -6.82 -5.24
CA LEU A 187 -1.69 -6.77 -6.08
C LEU A 187 -2.81 -7.72 -5.58
N LYS A 188 -2.43 -8.75 -4.82
CA LYS A 188 -3.33 -9.70 -4.18
C LYS A 188 -2.87 -9.93 -2.74
N PRO A 189 -3.78 -10.24 -1.81
CA PRO A 189 -3.39 -10.58 -0.45
C PRO A 189 -2.40 -11.74 -0.40
N ILE A 190 -1.31 -11.53 0.32
CA ILE A 190 -0.24 -12.48 0.56
C ILE A 190 -0.65 -13.38 1.72
N ARG A 191 -0.73 -14.68 1.48
CA ARG A 191 -1.06 -15.68 2.50
C ARG A 191 0.19 -16.23 3.16
N MET A 192 0.35 -15.99 4.45
CA MET A 192 1.44 -16.50 5.29
C MET A 192 0.88 -17.12 6.56
N ILE A 193 1.61 -18.04 7.19
CA ILE A 193 1.15 -18.76 8.38
C ILE A 193 2.25 -18.71 9.43
N ALA A 194 2.02 -18.00 10.52
CA ALA A 194 2.89 -18.09 11.67
C ALA A 194 2.55 -19.36 12.47
N ARG A 195 3.58 -20.02 13.00
CA ARG A 195 3.43 -21.27 13.77
C ARG A 195 4.10 -21.12 15.13
N PRO A 196 3.54 -20.27 16.02
CA PRO A 196 4.15 -19.99 17.32
C PRO A 196 4.15 -21.23 18.21
N GLY A 197 5.29 -21.93 18.24
CA GLY A 197 5.73 -22.91 19.25
C GLY A 197 4.73 -24.00 19.64
N SER A 198 4.68 -25.10 18.87
CA SER A 198 4.34 -26.49 19.26
C SER A 198 4.40 -27.36 17.99
N HIS A 199 4.91 -28.58 18.06
CA HIS A 199 4.83 -29.55 16.96
C HIS A 199 3.84 -30.67 17.31
N GLY A 200 3.10 -31.16 16.32
CA GLY A 200 2.14 -32.27 16.49
C GLY A 200 0.69 -31.82 16.69
N THR A 201 -0.10 -32.56 17.46
CA THR A 201 -1.55 -32.34 17.60
C THR A 201 -1.94 -31.06 18.35
N GLY A 202 -1.01 -30.47 19.11
CA GLY A 202 -1.14 -29.17 19.75
C GLY A 202 -0.60 -28.00 18.92
N GLU A 203 -0.16 -28.26 17.69
CA GLU A 203 0.32 -27.23 16.76
C GLU A 203 -0.83 -26.27 16.42
N ARG A 204 -0.57 -24.96 16.55
CA ARG A 204 -1.52 -23.89 16.23
C ARG A 204 -0.98 -23.04 15.10
N TRP A 205 -1.88 -22.71 14.17
CA TRP A 205 -1.55 -21.98 12.95
C TRP A 205 -2.29 -20.64 12.99
N LEU A 206 -1.53 -19.55 12.87
CA LEU A 206 -2.06 -18.20 12.73
C LEU A 206 -2.01 -17.80 11.24
N PRO A 207 -3.14 -17.88 10.52
CA PRO A 207 -3.18 -17.52 9.10
C PRO A 207 -3.28 -15.99 8.92
N LEU A 208 -2.28 -15.41 8.26
CA LEU A 208 -2.17 -13.99 7.98
C LEU A 208 -2.46 -13.74 6.49
N SER A 209 -3.45 -12.89 6.22
CA SER A 209 -3.79 -12.41 4.87
C SER A 209 -3.33 -10.97 4.73
N ILE A 210 -2.13 -10.79 4.19
CA ILE A 210 -1.37 -9.53 4.24
C ILE A 210 -1.51 -8.78 2.93
N THR A 211 -2.01 -7.55 2.99
CA THR A 211 -2.00 -6.62 1.86
C THR A 211 -0.91 -5.58 2.07
N VAL A 212 0.08 -5.53 1.18
CA VAL A 212 1.20 -4.58 1.29
C VAL A 212 0.87 -3.27 0.57
N ARG A 213 1.10 -2.14 1.24
CA ARG A 213 0.93 -0.78 0.71
C ARG A 213 2.11 0.09 1.08
N ASP A 214 2.49 0.97 0.17
CA ASP A 214 3.56 1.94 0.40
C ASP A 214 2.98 3.36 0.41
N ALA A 215 3.29 4.13 1.45
CA ALA A 215 2.84 5.51 1.58
C ALA A 215 3.38 6.42 0.47
N MET A 216 4.51 6.07 -0.17
CA MET A 216 4.98 6.76 -1.38
C MET A 216 3.96 6.74 -2.52
N GLY A 217 3.20 5.65 -2.65
CA GLY A 217 2.13 5.52 -3.64
C GLY A 217 0.88 6.34 -3.32
N GLN A 218 0.77 6.82 -2.08
CA GLN A 218 -0.35 7.61 -1.58
C GLN A 218 -0.04 9.11 -1.49
N SER A 219 1.25 9.46 -1.52
CA SER A 219 1.73 10.84 -1.47
C SER A 219 1.71 11.57 -2.83
N ALA A 220 1.56 12.89 -2.79
CA ALA A 220 1.63 13.73 -3.98
C ALA A 220 3.06 13.77 -4.58
N PRO A 221 3.21 13.97 -5.89
CA PRO A 221 4.53 14.14 -6.52
C PRO A 221 5.36 15.23 -5.84
N GLY A 222 6.64 14.94 -5.54
CA GLY A 222 7.55 15.85 -4.85
C GLY A 222 7.33 15.99 -3.34
N GLN A 223 6.25 15.44 -2.79
CA GLN A 223 5.85 15.57 -1.38
C GLN A 223 5.90 14.21 -0.65
N LYS A 224 6.89 13.38 -1.01
CA LYS A 224 6.95 11.97 -0.58
C LYS A 224 7.73 11.74 0.72
N SER A 225 8.44 12.74 1.25
CA SER A 225 9.28 12.53 2.43
C SER A 225 8.44 12.37 3.70
N LEU A 226 8.90 11.52 4.63
CA LEU A 226 8.20 11.35 5.91
C LEU A 226 8.10 12.63 6.72
N ALA A 227 9.07 13.54 6.59
CA ALA A 227 8.97 14.86 7.21
C ALA A 227 7.76 15.66 6.69
N VAL A 228 7.47 15.59 5.39
CA VAL A 228 6.29 16.22 4.80
C VAL A 228 5.02 15.51 5.24
N LEU A 229 4.98 14.17 5.17
CA LEU A 229 3.80 13.38 5.57
C LEU A 229 3.45 13.60 7.04
N GLY A 230 4.48 13.59 7.89
CA GLY A 230 4.39 13.85 9.32
C GLY A 230 3.86 15.25 9.64
N ALA A 231 4.37 16.28 8.95
CA ALA A 231 3.85 17.64 9.10
C ALA A 231 2.36 17.74 8.68
N VAL A 232 1.96 17.01 7.63
CA VAL A 232 0.57 16.95 7.19
C VAL A 232 -0.34 16.25 8.19
N CYS A 233 0.11 15.18 8.85
CA CYS A 233 -0.69 14.44 9.84
C CYS A 233 -0.49 14.90 11.30
N GLY A 234 0.34 15.91 11.55
CA GLY A 234 0.60 16.44 12.90
C GLY A 234 1.58 15.61 13.73
N VAL A 235 2.30 14.66 13.12
CA VAL A 235 3.33 13.84 13.77
C VAL A 235 4.70 14.25 13.22
N PRO A 236 5.46 15.13 13.90
CA PRO A 236 6.75 15.57 13.38
C PRO A 236 7.74 14.40 13.30
N LYS A 237 8.50 14.35 12.19
CA LYS A 237 9.61 13.42 12.05
C LYS A 237 10.73 13.78 13.02
N LEU A 238 11.13 12.82 13.85
CA LEU A 238 12.23 12.97 14.78
C LEU A 238 13.58 12.99 14.05
N GLY A 239 14.51 13.81 14.52
CA GLY A 239 15.86 13.90 13.98
C GLY A 239 16.88 13.50 15.02
N ILE A 240 17.86 12.67 14.63
CA ILE A 240 18.90 12.13 15.52
C ILE A 240 20.33 12.50 15.08
N GLY A 241 20.45 13.41 14.11
CA GLY A 241 21.73 13.86 13.54
C GLY A 241 22.56 12.70 13.00
N ASP A 242 23.87 12.75 13.25
CA ASP A 242 24.85 11.77 12.76
C ASP A 242 24.67 10.36 13.37
N SER A 243 23.79 10.22 14.39
CA SER A 243 23.54 8.90 14.97
C SER A 243 22.94 7.94 13.94
N ILE A 244 22.24 8.44 12.91
CA ILE A 244 21.65 7.65 11.81
C ILE A 244 22.63 6.73 11.10
N GLU A 245 23.93 7.02 11.15
CA GLU A 245 24.98 6.21 10.51
C GLU A 245 25.35 4.95 11.32
N ASP A 246 25.05 4.91 12.63
CA ASP A 246 25.37 3.80 13.53
C ASP A 246 24.24 3.53 14.54
N MET A 247 23.18 2.90 14.04
CA MET A 247 22.00 2.49 14.81
C MET A 247 22.34 1.47 15.90
N THR A 248 23.31 0.58 15.66
CA THR A 248 23.80 -0.36 16.66
C THR A 248 24.33 0.37 17.89
N ARG A 249 25.15 1.41 17.68
CA ARG A 249 25.69 2.21 18.80
C ARG A 249 24.59 2.98 19.52
N MET A 250 23.68 3.61 18.78
CA MET A 250 22.56 4.35 19.38
C MET A 250 21.68 3.43 20.23
N ARG A 251 21.32 2.24 19.73
CA ARG A 251 20.58 1.22 20.48
C ARG A 251 21.26 0.84 21.80
N ARG A 252 22.59 0.73 21.81
CA ARG A 252 23.37 0.36 23.00
C ARG A 252 23.48 1.49 24.02
N GLU A 253 23.71 2.72 23.55
CA GLU A 253 24.09 3.85 24.40
C GLU A 253 22.89 4.73 24.79
N ARG A 254 21.84 4.77 23.96
CA ARG A 254 20.69 5.69 24.05
C ARG A 254 19.39 4.95 23.70
N LEU A 255 19.14 3.81 24.35
CA LEU A 255 18.05 2.90 24.00
C LEU A 255 16.66 3.58 23.94
N VAL A 256 16.30 4.41 24.91
CA VAL A 256 14.96 5.06 24.92
C VAL A 256 14.77 5.93 23.68
N GLU A 257 15.75 6.76 23.37
CA GLU A 257 15.71 7.62 22.19
C GLU A 257 15.72 6.82 20.89
N TYR A 258 16.46 5.70 20.85
CA TYR A 258 16.44 4.78 19.73
C TYR A 258 15.04 4.18 19.50
N LEU A 259 14.35 3.78 20.58
CA LEU A 259 13.01 3.22 20.49
C LEU A 259 11.99 4.28 20.03
N ASP A 260 12.05 5.48 20.60
CA ASP A 260 11.16 6.59 20.23
C ASP A 260 11.37 7.03 18.77
N TYR A 261 12.64 7.15 18.34
CA TYR A 261 12.98 7.46 16.96
C TYR A 261 12.56 6.36 16.00
N GLY A 262 12.94 5.11 16.27
CA GLY A 262 12.72 4.01 15.35
C GLY A 262 11.24 3.68 15.12
N VAL A 263 10.35 3.94 16.09
CA VAL A 263 8.90 3.74 15.86
C VAL A 263 8.23 4.92 15.18
N ASN A 264 8.85 6.10 15.20
CA ASN A 264 8.26 7.35 14.71
C ASN A 264 7.87 7.27 13.22
N ASP A 265 8.70 6.66 12.38
CA ASP A 265 8.43 6.53 10.94
C ASP A 265 7.19 5.64 10.69
N ALA A 266 7.05 4.53 11.44
CA ALA A 266 5.84 3.71 11.40
C ALA A 266 4.60 4.48 11.89
N VAL A 267 4.71 5.28 12.96
CA VAL A 267 3.61 6.11 13.46
C VAL A 267 3.17 7.14 12.40
N ILE A 268 4.11 7.83 11.76
CA ILE A 268 3.81 8.79 10.69
C ILE A 268 3.04 8.12 9.56
N VAL A 269 3.46 6.92 9.14
CA VAL A 269 2.79 6.17 8.08
C VAL A 269 1.35 5.81 8.48
N LEU A 270 1.15 5.30 9.70
CA LEU A 270 -0.18 4.93 10.19
C LEU A 270 -1.11 6.15 10.21
N GLU A 271 -0.68 7.21 10.88
CA GLU A 271 -1.47 8.43 11.08
C GLU A 271 -1.75 9.14 9.74
N TYR A 272 -0.78 9.16 8.81
CA TYR A 272 -0.96 9.71 7.47
C TYR A 272 -2.00 8.93 6.66
N LEU A 273 -1.90 7.59 6.63
CA LEU A 273 -2.84 6.76 5.88
C LEU A 273 -4.25 6.84 6.48
N THR A 274 -4.36 6.94 7.80
CA THR A 274 -5.65 7.11 8.47
C THR A 274 -6.24 8.50 8.24
N ALA A 275 -5.44 9.56 8.24
CA ALA A 275 -5.91 10.88 7.86
C ALA A 275 -6.43 10.91 6.41
N LEU A 276 -5.77 10.15 5.51
CA LEU A 276 -6.12 10.09 4.09
C LEU A 276 -7.36 9.22 3.82
N TRP A 277 -7.42 8.01 4.38
CA TRP A 277 -8.42 6.99 4.01
C TRP A 277 -9.45 6.70 5.08
N GLY A 278 -9.21 7.12 6.32
CA GLY A 278 -9.94 6.68 7.51
C GLY A 278 -9.27 5.49 8.21
N VAL A 279 -9.68 5.22 9.45
CA VAL A 279 -9.19 4.09 10.24
C VAL A 279 -9.54 2.77 9.52
N ASP A 280 -8.54 1.90 9.39
CA ASP A 280 -8.65 0.55 8.81
C ASP A 280 -9.17 0.47 7.37
N ALA A 281 -9.35 1.60 6.68
CA ALA A 281 -9.68 1.60 5.26
C ALA A 281 -8.49 1.09 4.46
N VAL A 282 -8.67 0.04 3.67
CA VAL A 282 -7.59 -0.54 2.86
C VAL A 282 -7.26 0.44 1.72
N PRO A 283 -6.04 1.02 1.68
CA PRO A 283 -5.68 1.98 0.64
C PRO A 283 -5.71 1.37 -0.75
N ALA A 284 -6.04 2.19 -1.76
CA ALA A 284 -5.77 1.83 -3.14
C ALA A 284 -4.26 1.56 -3.34
N VAL A 285 -3.88 0.85 -4.40
CA VAL A 285 -2.45 0.55 -4.66
C VAL A 285 -1.63 1.83 -4.80
N THR A 286 -2.19 2.83 -5.48
CA THR A 286 -1.68 4.19 -5.55
C THR A 286 -2.85 5.16 -5.55
N LEU A 287 -2.63 6.40 -5.13
CA LEU A 287 -3.66 7.45 -5.13
C LEU A 287 -4.23 7.66 -6.55
N SER A 288 -3.35 7.75 -7.56
CA SER A 288 -3.76 7.86 -8.97
C SER A 288 -4.49 6.62 -9.48
N GLY A 289 -4.11 5.43 -9.00
CA GLY A 289 -4.81 4.18 -9.34
C GLY A 289 -6.21 4.12 -8.75
N GLY A 290 -6.40 4.62 -7.53
CA GLY A 290 -7.72 4.83 -6.91
C GLY A 290 -8.56 5.83 -7.70
N GLY A 291 -7.96 6.96 -8.11
CA GLY A 291 -8.61 7.95 -8.98
C GLY A 291 -9.08 7.36 -10.31
N ALA A 292 -8.24 6.58 -11.00
CA ALA A 292 -8.60 5.91 -12.24
C ALA A 292 -9.71 4.86 -12.04
N HIS A 293 -9.73 4.18 -10.88
CA HIS A 293 -10.80 3.26 -10.51
C HIS A 293 -12.13 3.99 -10.33
N ALA A 294 -12.12 5.08 -9.55
CA ALA A 294 -13.30 5.93 -9.30
C ALA A 294 -13.88 6.48 -10.61
N LEU A 295 -13.02 7.03 -11.48
CA LEU A 295 -13.41 7.56 -12.79
C LEU A 295 -14.08 6.47 -13.65
N ARG A 296 -13.47 5.29 -13.74
CA ARG A 296 -14.05 4.16 -14.49
C ARG A 296 -15.43 3.78 -13.95
N ALA A 297 -15.58 3.69 -12.63
CA ALA A 297 -16.86 3.35 -12.01
C ALA A 297 -17.93 4.40 -12.36
N GLY A 298 -17.61 5.69 -12.23
CA GLY A 298 -18.52 6.79 -12.55
C GLY A 298 -18.93 6.81 -14.03
N ILE A 299 -18.00 6.58 -14.97
CA ILE A 299 -18.33 6.53 -16.40
C ILE A 299 -19.22 5.32 -16.71
N LYS A 300 -18.95 4.15 -16.12
CA LYS A 300 -19.81 2.98 -16.31
C LYS A 300 -21.24 3.23 -15.83
N GLU A 301 -21.41 3.95 -14.73
CA GLU A 301 -22.71 4.33 -14.22
C GLU A 301 -23.41 5.32 -15.16
N TYR A 302 -22.71 6.38 -15.57
CA TYR A 302 -23.20 7.38 -16.52
C TYR A 302 -23.68 6.77 -17.85
N TRP A 303 -22.95 5.80 -18.39
CA TRP A 303 -23.31 5.08 -19.62
C TRP A 303 -24.31 3.92 -19.41
N GLY A 304 -24.77 3.67 -18.18
CA GLY A 304 -25.71 2.58 -17.89
C GLY A 304 -25.11 1.17 -18.06
N ILE A 305 -23.78 1.04 -17.99
CA ILE A 305 -23.02 -0.21 -18.16
C ILE A 305 -22.30 -0.64 -16.87
N ALA A 306 -22.85 -0.36 -15.70
CA ALA A 306 -22.25 -0.69 -14.41
C ALA A 306 -21.83 -2.17 -14.28
N GLY A 307 -22.61 -3.09 -14.88
CA GLY A 307 -22.32 -4.53 -14.91
C GLY A 307 -21.31 -4.98 -15.96
N ALA A 308 -20.87 -4.11 -16.87
CA ALA A 308 -19.96 -4.47 -17.94
C ALA A 308 -18.56 -4.84 -17.43
N SER A 309 -17.92 -5.77 -18.14
CA SER A 309 -16.55 -6.17 -17.82
C SER A 309 -15.57 -5.00 -18.01
N ASN A 310 -14.40 -5.05 -17.37
CA ASN A 310 -13.37 -4.03 -17.62
C ASN A 310 -12.81 -4.09 -19.05
N ALA A 311 -12.89 -5.24 -19.71
CA ALA A 311 -12.49 -5.38 -21.11
C ALA A 311 -13.49 -4.68 -22.04
N GLU A 312 -14.78 -4.88 -21.80
CA GLU A 312 -15.86 -4.21 -22.52
C GLU A 312 -15.79 -2.69 -22.31
N PHE A 313 -15.69 -2.22 -21.06
CA PHE A 313 -15.49 -0.80 -20.77
C PHE A 313 -14.29 -0.21 -21.51
N MET A 314 -13.16 -0.92 -21.55
CA MET A 314 -11.96 -0.45 -22.23
C MET A 314 -12.15 -0.37 -23.76
N ALA A 315 -12.87 -1.31 -24.35
CA ALA A 315 -13.21 -1.25 -25.77
C ALA A 315 -14.12 -0.04 -26.07
N ARG A 316 -15.15 0.20 -25.26
CA ARG A 316 -16.08 1.33 -25.46
C ARG A 316 -15.45 2.69 -25.17
N PHE A 317 -14.74 2.80 -24.05
CA PHE A 317 -14.21 4.08 -23.57
C PHE A 317 -12.89 4.47 -24.23
N GLN A 318 -12.01 3.50 -24.50
CA GLN A 318 -10.69 3.77 -25.05
C GLN A 318 -10.56 3.35 -26.51
N GLY A 319 -11.50 2.58 -27.07
CA GLY A 319 -11.32 1.96 -28.38
C GLY A 319 -10.16 0.96 -28.39
N LEU A 320 -9.86 0.32 -27.26
CA LEU A 320 -8.71 -0.57 -27.10
C LEU A 320 -9.12 -1.96 -26.61
N VAL A 321 -8.45 -2.99 -27.13
CA VAL A 321 -8.55 -4.39 -26.69
C VAL A 321 -7.19 -4.93 -26.29
N ARG A 322 -7.19 -5.90 -25.36
CA ARG A 322 -5.95 -6.57 -24.94
C ARG A 322 -5.61 -7.68 -25.93
N VAL A 323 -4.36 -7.70 -26.38
CA VAL A 323 -3.78 -8.81 -27.12
C VAL A 323 -2.79 -9.53 -26.21
N ASN A 324 -2.92 -10.85 -26.13
CA ASN A 324 -1.96 -11.69 -25.43
C ASN A 324 -0.88 -12.10 -26.43
N ASP A 325 0.23 -11.37 -26.50
CA ASP A 325 1.30 -11.63 -27.47
C ASP A 325 2.15 -12.88 -27.15
N GLY A 326 1.73 -13.74 -26.22
CA GLY A 326 2.32 -15.06 -25.98
C GLY A 326 3.79 -15.08 -25.52
N LYS A 327 4.50 -13.95 -25.51
CA LYS A 327 5.86 -13.84 -24.97
C LYS A 327 5.78 -13.89 -23.45
N ALA A 328 6.04 -15.07 -22.90
CA ALA A 328 6.51 -15.18 -21.53
C ALA A 328 7.73 -14.26 -21.41
N ALA A 329 7.66 -13.28 -20.51
CA ALA A 329 8.88 -12.61 -20.07
C ALA A 329 9.83 -13.68 -19.53
N ASP A 330 11.12 -13.57 -19.82
CA ASP A 330 12.13 -14.42 -19.20
C ASP A 330 11.92 -14.37 -17.68
N ASP A 331 11.65 -15.53 -17.10
CA ASP A 331 11.31 -15.69 -15.70
C ASP A 331 12.56 -15.45 -14.84
N ASP A 332 12.77 -14.19 -14.47
CA ASP A 332 13.71 -13.78 -13.43
C ASP A 332 13.16 -14.04 -12.01
N GLY A 333 12.00 -14.70 -11.90
CA GLY A 333 11.35 -15.00 -10.63
C GLY A 333 10.82 -13.78 -9.88
N LEU A 334 10.76 -12.61 -10.54
CA LEU A 334 10.34 -11.32 -9.98
C LEU A 334 9.33 -10.56 -10.85
N SER A 335 9.18 -10.92 -12.13
CA SER A 335 8.30 -10.21 -13.07
C SER A 335 7.11 -11.04 -13.55
N PHE A 336 5.99 -10.99 -12.81
CA PHE A 336 4.73 -11.64 -13.24
C PHE A 336 3.93 -10.84 -14.29
N TYR A 337 4.61 -10.04 -15.13
CA TYR A 337 3.97 -9.28 -16.19
C TYR A 337 4.27 -9.92 -17.55
N SER A 338 3.29 -10.65 -18.08
CA SER A 338 3.21 -10.75 -19.53
C SER A 338 3.05 -9.34 -20.09
N VAL A 339 3.84 -9.00 -21.12
CA VAL A 339 3.67 -7.74 -21.86
C VAL A 339 2.31 -7.81 -22.53
N ARG A 340 1.29 -7.24 -21.88
CA ARG A 340 -0.06 -7.12 -22.42
C ARG A 340 -0.05 -5.90 -23.34
N SER A 341 -0.02 -6.13 -24.65
CA SER A 341 -0.19 -5.08 -25.63
C SER A 341 -1.66 -4.69 -25.71
N LEU A 342 -1.93 -3.39 -25.83
CA LEU A 342 -3.25 -2.86 -26.15
C LEU A 342 -3.23 -2.50 -27.63
N THR A 343 -4.25 -2.94 -28.37
CA THR A 343 -4.43 -2.58 -29.78
C THR A 343 -5.78 -1.89 -29.98
N PRO A 344 -5.87 -0.95 -30.93
CA PRO A 344 -7.15 -0.38 -31.34
C PRO A 344 -8.17 -1.44 -31.75
N VAL A 345 -9.46 -1.17 -31.49
CA VAL A 345 -10.57 -2.05 -31.91
C VAL A 345 -10.71 -2.14 -33.42
N ASP A 346 -10.39 -1.06 -34.14
CA ASP A 346 -10.44 -0.96 -35.59
C ASP A 346 -9.45 0.10 -36.14
N GLY A 347 -9.53 0.37 -37.45
CA GLY A 347 -8.70 1.36 -38.13
C GLY A 347 -9.01 2.80 -37.73
N ASP A 348 -10.27 3.10 -37.44
CA ASP A 348 -10.72 4.45 -37.07
C ASP A 348 -10.20 4.83 -35.68
N ALA A 349 -10.33 3.92 -34.71
CA ALA A 349 -9.74 4.04 -33.39
C ALA A 349 -8.22 4.25 -33.48
N ASN A 350 -7.53 3.50 -34.35
CA ASN A 350 -6.09 3.65 -34.54
C ASN A 350 -5.73 5.04 -35.09
N GLN A 351 -6.48 5.53 -36.08
CA GLN A 351 -6.27 6.84 -36.68
C GLN A 351 -6.56 7.97 -35.67
N ALA A 352 -7.64 7.85 -34.88
CA ALA A 352 -8.00 8.79 -33.82
C ALA A 352 -6.89 8.86 -32.75
N HIS A 353 -6.45 7.72 -32.20
CA HIS A 353 -5.34 7.67 -31.24
C HIS A 353 -4.06 8.30 -31.81
N SER A 354 -3.76 8.04 -33.07
CA SER A 354 -2.60 8.61 -33.75
C SER A 354 -2.71 10.13 -33.90
N ALA A 355 -3.89 10.66 -34.21
CA ALA A 355 -4.16 12.10 -34.29
C ALA A 355 -4.07 12.76 -32.90
N TYR A 356 -4.74 12.19 -31.90
CA TYR A 356 -4.74 12.69 -30.52
C TYR A 356 -3.32 12.73 -29.94
N LYS A 357 -2.52 11.69 -30.16
CA LYS A 357 -1.13 11.66 -29.72
C LYS A 357 -0.28 12.76 -30.37
N LYS A 358 -0.51 13.07 -31.64
CA LYS A 358 0.21 14.15 -32.35
C LYS A 358 -0.22 15.55 -31.90
N ALA A 359 -1.46 15.70 -31.47
CA ALA A 359 -2.03 16.96 -30.99
C ALA A 359 -1.87 17.18 -29.48
N PHE A 360 -1.36 16.20 -28.74
CA PHE A 360 -1.26 16.28 -27.28
C PHE A 360 -0.19 17.29 -26.85
N HIS A 361 -0.60 18.28 -26.06
CA HIS A 361 0.26 19.30 -25.47
C HIS A 361 -0.03 19.46 -23.97
N GLY A 362 0.96 19.92 -23.21
CA GLY A 362 0.82 20.22 -21.78
C GLY A 362 0.11 21.55 -21.52
N GLY A 363 0.09 21.96 -20.25
CA GLY A 363 -0.43 23.28 -19.87
C GLY A 363 0.37 24.42 -20.52
N TRP A 364 -0.33 25.48 -20.93
CA TRP A 364 0.30 26.69 -21.45
C TRP A 364 0.96 27.45 -20.30
N ASN A 365 2.27 27.66 -20.38
CA ASN A 365 3.02 28.53 -19.47
C ASN A 365 3.67 29.65 -20.28
N SER A 366 3.32 30.91 -20.00
CA SER A 366 3.91 32.06 -20.67
C SER A 366 4.13 33.22 -19.71
N CYS A 367 5.32 33.83 -19.79
CA CYS A 367 5.59 35.14 -19.22
C CYS A 367 5.30 36.21 -20.28
N LEU A 368 4.08 36.76 -20.26
CA LEU A 368 3.66 37.77 -21.25
C LEU A 368 4.32 39.14 -21.02
N ARG A 369 4.81 39.41 -19.80
CA ARG A 369 5.49 40.65 -19.45
C ARG A 369 6.48 40.42 -18.31
N VAL A 370 7.72 40.88 -18.50
CA VAL A 370 8.82 40.75 -17.53
C VAL A 370 9.11 42.11 -16.88
N GLY A 371 9.27 42.15 -15.56
CA GLY A 371 9.77 43.33 -14.85
C GLY A 371 8.97 43.68 -13.58
N HIS A 372 9.31 44.83 -13.00
CA HIS A 372 8.60 45.40 -11.86
C HIS A 372 7.34 46.14 -12.32
N PHE A 373 6.22 45.85 -11.68
CA PHE A 373 4.94 46.51 -11.94
C PHE A 373 4.63 47.46 -10.77
N PRO A 374 4.64 48.79 -10.98
CA PRO A 374 4.35 49.77 -9.92
C PRO A 374 2.85 49.87 -9.57
N THR A 375 2.03 48.94 -10.07
CA THR A 375 0.58 48.89 -9.93
C THR A 375 0.18 47.54 -9.36
N GLN A 376 -0.94 47.49 -8.63
CA GLN A 376 -1.49 46.23 -8.13
C GLN A 376 -1.81 45.27 -9.29
N THR A 377 -1.43 44.00 -9.12
CA THR A 377 -1.74 42.90 -10.04
C THR A 377 -2.70 41.91 -9.39
N TYR A 378 -3.48 41.22 -10.21
CA TYR A 378 -4.38 40.14 -9.78
C TYR A 378 -3.97 38.84 -10.45
N ASP A 379 -3.94 37.77 -9.68
CA ASP A 379 -3.74 36.41 -10.18
C ASP A 379 -5.08 35.69 -10.19
N HIS A 380 -5.47 35.17 -11.35
CA HIS A 380 -6.76 34.51 -11.56
C HIS A 380 -6.52 33.05 -11.87
N ASP A 381 -6.90 32.18 -10.94
CA ASP A 381 -6.80 30.73 -11.11
C ASP A 381 -8.18 30.12 -11.43
N ILE A 382 -8.21 29.20 -12.39
CA ILE A 382 -9.41 28.48 -12.77
C ILE A 382 -9.51 27.24 -11.88
N GLN A 383 -10.55 27.20 -11.04
CA GLN A 383 -10.84 26.02 -10.22
C GLN A 383 -11.02 24.78 -11.09
N SER A 384 -10.20 23.76 -10.87
CA SER A 384 -10.29 22.48 -11.57
C SER A 384 -10.25 22.60 -13.10
N ALA A 385 -9.34 23.43 -13.64
CA ALA A 385 -9.23 23.71 -15.07
C ALA A 385 -9.31 22.45 -15.97
N TYR A 386 -8.58 21.38 -15.63
CA TYR A 386 -8.62 20.12 -16.38
C TYR A 386 -9.97 19.40 -16.28
N PRO A 387 -10.52 19.07 -15.09
CA PRO A 387 -11.87 18.52 -14.98
C PRO A 387 -12.96 19.36 -15.68
N SER A 388 -12.89 20.70 -15.57
CA SER A 388 -13.85 21.59 -16.23
C SER A 388 -13.75 21.51 -17.76
N ALA A 389 -12.54 21.43 -18.31
CA ALA A 389 -12.35 21.21 -19.75
C ALA A 389 -12.78 19.80 -20.19
N MET A 390 -12.51 18.78 -19.36
CA MET A 390 -12.92 17.40 -19.64
C MET A 390 -14.45 17.26 -19.74
N ALA A 391 -15.21 18.06 -18.99
CA ALA A 391 -16.67 18.07 -19.07
C ALA A 391 -17.22 18.58 -20.42
N ALA A 392 -16.39 19.21 -21.25
CA ALA A 392 -16.76 19.66 -22.59
C ALA A 392 -16.36 18.64 -23.69
N ILE A 393 -15.69 17.55 -23.34
CA ILE A 393 -15.30 16.51 -24.29
C ILE A 393 -16.54 15.66 -24.59
N VAL A 394 -16.85 15.50 -25.87
CA VAL A 394 -17.92 14.61 -26.32
C VAL A 394 -17.53 13.15 -26.22
N ASP A 395 -18.49 12.30 -25.89
CA ASP A 395 -18.29 10.85 -25.89
C ASP A 395 -17.97 10.38 -27.33
N VAL A 396 -16.88 9.62 -27.47
CA VAL A 396 -16.44 9.08 -28.77
C VAL A 396 -16.97 7.65 -28.92
N ASP A 397 -17.72 7.41 -29.99
CA ASP A 397 -18.23 6.07 -30.31
C ASP A 397 -17.16 5.23 -31.01
N PHE A 398 -16.39 4.47 -30.24
CA PHE A 398 -15.45 3.49 -30.78
C PHE A 398 -16.10 2.15 -31.14
N GLU A 399 -17.37 1.90 -30.78
CA GLU A 399 -18.04 0.61 -31.07
C GLU A 399 -18.55 0.56 -32.50
N ASN A 400 -19.04 1.68 -33.04
CA ASN A 400 -19.65 1.76 -34.37
C ASN A 400 -18.76 2.44 -35.42
N GLY A 401 -17.51 2.76 -35.08
CA GLY A 401 -16.57 3.51 -35.90
C GLY A 401 -16.57 4.99 -35.53
N CYS A 402 -15.41 5.53 -35.12
CA CYS A 402 -15.32 6.87 -34.56
C CYS A 402 -15.02 7.98 -35.59
N ILE A 403 -14.97 7.65 -36.89
CA ILE A 403 -14.70 8.60 -37.97
C ILE A 403 -15.82 8.54 -39.00
N GLU A 404 -16.62 9.61 -39.09
CA GLU A 404 -17.71 9.71 -40.08
C GLU A 404 -17.18 10.09 -41.47
N GLU A 405 -16.22 11.01 -41.55
CA GLU A 405 -15.67 11.51 -42.81
C GLU A 405 -14.16 11.76 -42.69
N VAL A 406 -13.41 11.36 -43.74
CA VAL A 406 -12.00 11.70 -43.90
C VAL A 406 -11.86 12.70 -45.04
N ILE A 407 -11.61 13.96 -44.69
CA ILE A 407 -11.34 15.01 -45.68
C ILE A 407 -9.90 14.83 -46.18
N LYS A 408 -9.76 14.32 -47.42
CA LYS A 408 -8.49 14.33 -48.16
C LYS A 408 -8.52 15.55 -49.09
N ASP A 409 -7.50 16.38 -48.96
CA ASP A 409 -7.25 17.61 -49.73
C ASP A 409 -8.02 18.86 -49.24
N ARG A 410 -7.30 19.73 -48.52
CA ARG A 410 -7.58 21.15 -48.36
C ARG A 410 -6.43 21.96 -48.93
#